data_AF-A0A1M6MXT8-F1
#
_entry.id   AF-A0A1M6MXT8-F1
#
_cell.length_a   1.000
_cell.length_b   1.000
_cell.length_c   1.000
_cell.angle_alpha   90.00
_cell.angle_beta   90.00
_cell.angle_gamma   90.00
#
_symmetry.space_group_name_H-M   'P 1'
#
loop_
_entity.id
_entity.type
_entity.pdbx_description
1 polymer ?
#
loop_
_entity_poly.entity_id
_entity_poly.type
_entity_poly.pdbx_seq_one_letter_code
_entity_poly.pdbx_strand_id
1 'polypeptide(L)'
;MEQKNWMELLAGQALSKQVYDTNQYTEKYGLALTKADTELLVAERTQTLKEERRVEFGQSILPKIIYVFCDSEYISQSDYTDTLVRLQEIFYS
;
A
#
# COMPACT_ATOMS: atom_id res chain seq x y z
N MET A 1 17.40 -15.68 -13.53
CA MET A 1 17.09 -14.98 -12.26
C MET A 1 16.95 -13.47 -12.44
N GLU A 2 17.60 -12.85 -13.44
CA GLU A 2 17.43 -11.41 -13.73
C GLU A 2 16.01 -11.02 -14.20
N GLN A 3 15.33 -11.91 -14.94
CA GLN A 3 14.00 -11.56 -15.47
C GLN A 3 12.91 -11.36 -14.39
N LYS A 4 13.02 -12.08 -13.27
CA LYS A 4 12.01 -12.07 -12.22
C LYS A 4 12.07 -10.77 -11.39
N ASN A 5 13.30 -10.27 -11.19
CA ASN A 5 13.57 -9.09 -10.40
C ASN A 5 13.08 -7.79 -11.09
N TRP A 6 13.19 -7.67 -12.42
CA TRP A 6 12.70 -6.48 -13.11
C TRP A 6 11.16 -6.40 -13.15
N MET A 7 10.46 -7.53 -13.27
CA MET A 7 8.99 -7.55 -13.24
C MET A 7 8.47 -7.13 -11.87
N GLU A 8 9.07 -7.66 -10.80
CA GLU A 8 8.76 -7.30 -9.42
C GLU A 8 9.05 -5.81 -9.17
N LEU A 9 10.18 -5.29 -9.66
CA LEU A 9 10.53 -3.87 -9.54
C LEU A 9 9.55 -2.95 -10.29
N LEU A 10 9.19 -3.28 -11.54
CA LEU A 10 8.23 -2.50 -12.32
C LEU A 10 6.83 -2.54 -11.69
N ALA A 11 6.40 -3.70 -11.22
CA ALA A 11 5.13 -3.85 -10.51
C ALA A 11 5.12 -3.02 -9.21
N GLY A 12 6.22 -3.03 -8.46
CA GLY A 12 6.37 -2.22 -7.26
C GLY A 12 6.33 -0.72 -7.54
N GLN A 13 6.99 -0.25 -8.59
CA GLN A 13 6.94 1.16 -9.01
C GLN A 13 5.54 1.59 -9.47
N ALA A 14 4.86 0.74 -10.25
CA ALA A 14 3.50 1.00 -10.69
C ALA A 14 2.54 1.08 -9.49
N LEU A 15 2.69 0.17 -8.52
CA LEU A 15 1.88 0.18 -7.29
C LEU A 15 2.19 1.41 -6.42
N SER A 16 3.46 1.74 -6.23
CA SER A 16 3.86 2.94 -5.46
C SER A 16 3.21 4.20 -6.04
N LYS A 17 3.19 4.32 -7.38
CA LYS A 17 2.47 5.40 -8.06
C LYS A 17 0.95 5.36 -7.79
N GLN A 18 0.31 4.20 -7.92
CA GLN A 18 -1.13 4.06 -7.66
C GLN A 18 -1.51 4.44 -6.22
N VAL A 19 -0.69 4.04 -5.25
CA VAL A 19 -0.86 4.39 -3.84
C VAL A 19 -0.66 5.88 -3.64
N TYR A 20 0.37 6.48 -4.24
CA TYR A 20 0.63 7.92 -4.15
C TYR A 20 -0.50 8.75 -4.75
N ASP A 21 -1.05 8.32 -5.89
CA ASP A 21 -2.14 9.00 -6.57
C ASP A 21 -3.44 9.02 -5.74
N THR A 22 -3.57 8.16 -4.72
CA THR A 22 -4.73 8.19 -3.80
C THR A 22 -4.81 9.48 -2.98
N ASN A 23 -3.68 10.17 -2.77
CA ASN A 23 -3.61 11.46 -2.06
C ASN A 23 -4.56 12.50 -2.67
N GLN A 24 -4.78 12.45 -3.99
CA GLN A 24 -5.72 13.33 -4.70
C GLN A 24 -7.13 13.29 -4.10
N TYR A 25 -7.50 12.16 -3.49
CA TYR A 25 -8.78 11.96 -2.82
C TYR A 25 -8.67 12.09 -1.30
N THR A 26 -7.61 11.57 -0.69
CA THR A 26 -7.51 11.45 0.76
C THR A 26 -7.11 12.76 1.46
N GLU A 27 -6.52 13.71 0.73
CA GLU A 27 -6.14 15.02 1.28
C GLU A 27 -7.33 15.78 1.89
N LYS A 28 -8.55 15.60 1.37
CA LYS A 28 -9.76 16.22 1.92
C LYS A 28 -10.12 15.71 3.32
N TYR A 29 -9.57 14.57 3.73
CA TYR A 29 -9.66 14.01 5.09
C TYR A 29 -8.43 14.32 5.94
N GLY A 30 -7.49 15.14 5.42
CA GLY A 30 -6.24 15.46 6.10
C GLY A 30 -5.20 14.35 6.05
N LEU A 31 -5.32 13.41 5.10
CA LEU A 31 -4.44 12.25 4.95
C LEU A 31 -3.67 12.32 3.62
N ALA A 32 -2.34 12.27 3.69
CA ALA A 32 -1.44 12.22 2.56
C ALA A 32 -0.23 11.33 2.83
N LEU A 33 0.16 10.53 1.83
CA LEU A 33 1.33 9.69 1.84
C LEU A 33 2.49 10.38 1.12
N THR A 34 3.66 10.41 1.73
CA THR A 34 4.88 10.78 1.01
C THR A 34 5.31 9.66 0.08
N LYS A 35 6.21 9.96 -0.86
CA LYS A 35 6.83 8.93 -1.70
C LYS A 35 7.53 7.84 -0.89
N ALA A 36 8.13 8.20 0.26
CA ALA A 36 8.77 7.22 1.14
C ALA A 36 7.74 6.30 1.79
N ASP A 37 6.57 6.83 2.19
CA ASP A 37 5.47 6.03 2.73
C ASP A 37 4.95 5.02 1.70
N THR A 38 4.80 5.44 0.44
CA THR A 38 4.30 4.54 -0.61
C THR A 38 5.30 3.43 -0.95
N GLU A 39 6.60 3.74 -0.92
CA GLU A 39 7.67 2.73 -1.06
C GLU A 39 7.67 1.74 0.10
N LEU A 40 7.48 2.23 1.35
CA LEU A 40 7.36 1.38 2.52
C LEU A 40 6.15 0.44 2.43
N LEU A 41 4.97 0.95 2.08
CA LEU A 41 3.75 0.15 1.95
C LEU A 41 3.90 -0.98 0.92
N VAL A 42 4.57 -0.71 -0.20
CA VAL A 42 4.86 -1.72 -1.24
C VAL A 42 5.86 -2.77 -0.76
N ALA A 43 6.88 -2.36 -0.01
CA ALA A 43 7.87 -3.26 0.57
C ALA A 43 7.21 -4.20 1.59
N GLU A 44 6.44 -3.65 2.53
CA GLU A 44 5.71 -4.42 3.54
C GLU A 44 4.72 -5.39 2.90
N ARG A 45 3.94 -4.96 1.89
CA ARG A 45 3.07 -5.84 1.10
C ARG A 45 3.82 -7.07 0.59
N THR A 46 5.00 -6.82 -0.01
CA THR A 46 5.81 -7.87 -0.64
C THR A 46 6.34 -8.84 0.41
N GLN A 47 6.72 -8.32 1.57
CA GLN A 47 7.17 -9.12 2.69
C GLN A 47 6.02 -9.99 3.24
N THR A 48 4.85 -9.40 3.53
CA THR A 48 3.67 -10.14 4.03
C THR A 48 3.24 -11.25 3.06
N LEU A 49 3.14 -10.96 1.75
CA LEU A 49 2.79 -11.98 0.75
C LEU A 49 3.76 -13.16 0.75
N LYS A 50 5.06 -12.87 0.90
CA LYS A 50 6.11 -13.89 0.95
C LYS A 50 6.04 -14.74 2.21
N GLU A 51 5.83 -14.10 3.36
CA GLU A 51 5.67 -14.78 4.66
C GLU A 51 4.44 -15.68 4.66
N GLU A 52 3.31 -15.17 4.18
CA GLU A 52 2.03 -15.88 4.12
C GLU A 52 1.91 -16.84 2.91
N ARG A 53 2.98 -16.94 2.10
CA ARG A 53 3.04 -17.76 0.87
C ARG A 53 1.88 -17.50 -0.10
N ARG A 54 1.40 -16.26 -0.13
CA ARG A 54 0.33 -15.80 -1.02
C ARG A 54 0.91 -15.17 -2.28
N VAL A 55 0.11 -15.19 -3.34
CA VAL A 55 0.41 -14.48 -4.60
C VAL A 55 -0.82 -13.64 -4.93
N GLU A 56 -0.63 -12.32 -5.06
CA GLU A 56 -1.68 -11.41 -5.50
C GLU A 56 -1.62 -11.23 -7.03
N PHE A 57 -2.77 -11.37 -7.68
CA PHE A 57 -2.94 -11.12 -9.11
C PHE A 57 -3.88 -9.94 -9.32
N GLY A 58 -3.54 -9.08 -10.29
CA GLY A 58 -4.37 -7.93 -10.68
C GLY A 58 -4.05 -6.67 -9.89
N GLN A 59 -5.05 -5.80 -9.73
CA GLN A 59 -4.89 -4.54 -9.01
C GLN A 59 -4.68 -4.81 -7.52
N SER A 60 -3.67 -4.15 -6.94
CA SER A 60 -3.40 -4.30 -5.52
C SER A 60 -4.60 -3.91 -4.66
N ILE A 61 -4.76 -4.59 -3.53
CA ILE A 61 -5.74 -4.24 -2.50
C ILE A 61 -5.47 -2.89 -1.82
N LEU A 62 -4.22 -2.40 -1.81
CA LEU A 62 -3.81 -1.22 -1.05
C LEU A 62 -4.65 0.05 -1.36
N PRO A 63 -4.84 0.46 -2.63
CA PRO A 63 -5.74 1.57 -2.94
C PRO A 63 -7.17 1.36 -2.44
N LYS A 64 -7.68 0.13 -2.44
CA LYS A 64 -9.03 -0.16 -1.94
C LYS A 64 -9.12 -0.02 -0.42
N ILE A 65 -8.10 -0.49 0.31
CA ILE A 65 -7.99 -0.27 1.76
C ILE A 65 -7.99 1.23 2.04
N ILE A 66 -7.14 1.99 1.33
CA ILE A 66 -7.06 3.44 1.49
C ILE A 66 -8.44 4.09 1.33
N TYR A 67 -9.14 3.85 0.22
CA TYR A 67 -10.43 4.49 -0.01
C TYR A 67 -11.52 4.08 0.98
N VAL A 68 -11.46 2.86 1.51
CA VAL A 68 -12.44 2.35 2.49
C VAL A 68 -12.23 2.94 3.89
N PHE A 69 -10.98 3.26 4.26
CA PHE A 69 -10.64 3.68 5.62
C PHE A 69 -10.27 5.17 5.74
N CYS A 70 -10.09 5.90 4.65
CA CYS A 70 -9.63 7.29 4.68
C CYS A 70 -10.58 8.28 5.35
N ASP A 71 -11.84 7.93 5.58
CA ASP A 71 -12.83 8.74 6.30
C ASP A 71 -13.10 8.26 7.74
N SER A 72 -12.30 7.31 8.23
CA SER A 72 -12.38 6.79 9.59
C SER A 72 -11.95 7.84 10.62
N GLU A 73 -12.77 8.05 11.65
CA GLU A 73 -12.42 8.90 12.81
C GLU A 73 -11.25 8.36 13.65
N TYR A 74 -10.85 7.10 13.41
CA TYR A 74 -9.75 6.44 14.11
C TYR A 74 -8.42 6.51 13.36
N ILE A 75 -8.37 7.20 12.22
CA ILE A 75 -7.14 7.34 11.43
C ILE A 75 -6.79 8.82 11.32
N SER A 76 -5.53 9.13 11.56
CA SER A 76 -4.97 10.47 11.48
C SER A 76 -3.71 10.48 10.63
N GLN A 77 -3.23 11.67 10.26
CA GLN A 77 -1.99 11.76 9.50
C GLN A 77 -0.78 11.14 10.23
N SER A 78 -0.76 11.18 11.57
CA SER A 78 0.38 10.69 12.36
C SER A 78 0.53 9.17 12.39
N ASP A 79 -0.57 8.42 12.19
CA ASP A 79 -0.60 6.96 12.22
C ASP A 79 -1.06 6.35 10.89
N TYR A 80 -1.23 7.18 9.84
CA TYR A 80 -1.81 6.75 8.58
C TYR A 80 -1.02 5.62 7.92
N THR A 81 0.28 5.81 7.72
CA THR A 81 1.16 4.81 7.08
C THR A 81 1.18 3.50 7.88
N ASP A 82 1.38 3.58 9.19
CA ASP A 82 1.44 2.42 10.08
C ASP A 82 0.11 1.65 10.10
N THR A 83 -1.00 2.39 10.11
CA THR A 83 -2.35 1.80 10.05
C THR A 83 -2.56 1.07 8.72
N LEU A 84 -2.14 1.65 7.59
CA LEU A 84 -2.24 1.00 6.30
C LEU A 84 -1.38 -0.27 6.20
N VAL A 85 -0.16 -0.25 6.76
CA VAL A 85 0.69 -1.45 6.90
C VAL A 85 -0.07 -2.53 7.67
N ARG A 86 -0.65 -2.17 8.81
CA ARG A 86 -1.39 -3.14 9.63
C ARG A 86 -2.63 -3.69 8.94
N LEU A 87 -3.39 -2.85 8.24
CA LEU A 87 -4.60 -3.27 7.53
C LEU A 87 -4.29 -4.22 6.37
N GLN A 88 -3.21 -3.98 5.63
CA GLN A 88 -2.80 -4.93 4.59
C GLN A 88 -2.27 -6.24 5.17
N GLU A 89 -1.54 -6.21 6.29
CA GLU A 89 -1.11 -7.43 7.00
C GLU A 89 -2.31 -8.29 7.37
N ILE A 90 -3.34 -7.67 8.00
CA ILE A 90 -4.57 -8.36 8.39
C ILE A 90 -5.29 -8.95 7.18
N PHE A 91 -5.26 -8.28 6.02
CA PHE A 91 -5.88 -8.79 4.80
C PHE A 91 -5.17 -10.03 4.24
N TYR A 92 -3.84 -10.11 4.39
CA TYR A 92 -3.03 -11.18 3.82
C TYR A 92 -2.68 -12.32 4.77
N SER A 93 -2.80 -12.14 6.09
CA SER A 93 -2.78 -13.23 7.05
C SER A 93 -3.99 -14.15 6.83
#